data_AF-A0A7X6DJP0-F1
#
_entry.id   AF-A0A7X6DJP0-F1
#
_cell.length_a   1.000
_cell.length_b   1.000
_cell.length_c   1.000
_cell.angle_alpha   90.00
_cell.angle_beta   90.00
_cell.angle_gamma   90.00
#
_symmetry.space_group_name_H-M   'P 1'
#
loop_
_entity.id
_entity.type
_entity.pdbx_description
1 polymer ?
#
loop_
_entity_poly.entity_id
_entity_poly.type
_entity_poly.pdbx_seq_one_letter_code
_entity_poly.pdbx_strand_id
1 'polypeptide(L)' 'MPAIDPTHKLSLWGAAHAAARDAERAAAREGGQACDELRHRAHVLRERADRLHREVYLELGPRHEPGAPRDAS' A
#
# COMPACT_ATOMS: atom_id res chain seq x y z
N MET A 1 -0.07 -3.70 -22.77
CA MET A 1 -0.10 -2.74 -21.66
C MET A 1 1.32 -2.64 -21.14
N PRO A 2 1.99 -1.47 -21.19
CA PRO A 2 3.33 -1.34 -20.63
C PRO A 2 3.30 -1.62 -19.12
N ALA A 3 4.31 -2.30 -18.60
CA ALA A 3 4.45 -2.51 -17.16
C ALA A 3 4.52 -1.15 -16.46
N ILE A 4 3.72 -0.95 -15.41
CA ILE A 4 3.75 0.28 -14.62
C ILE A 4 5.08 0.32 -13.86
N ASP A 5 5.86 1.37 -14.10
CA ASP A 5 7.14 1.63 -13.43
C ASP A 5 7.00 1.63 -11.89
N PRO A 6 7.91 1.01 -11.12
CA PRO A 6 7.87 0.99 -9.66
C PRO A 6 7.70 2.36 -9.00
N THR A 7 8.25 3.43 -9.56
CA THR A 7 8.06 4.80 -9.02
C THR A 7 6.61 5.27 -9.18
N HIS A 8 5.95 4.91 -10.27
CA HIS A 8 4.53 5.16 -10.46
C HIS A 8 3.70 4.36 -9.44
N LYS A 9 4.04 3.09 -9.20
CA LYS A 9 3.34 2.26 -8.18
C LYS A 9 3.52 2.80 -6.77
N LEU A 10 4.70 3.31 -6.42
CA LEU A 10 4.96 4.00 -5.15
C LEU A 10 4.12 5.28 -5.03
N SER A 11 3.96 6.03 -6.11
CA SER A 11 3.11 7.23 -6.13
C SER A 11 1.63 6.85 -5.90
N LEU A 12 1.14 5.79 -6.56
CA LEU A 12 -0.21 5.26 -6.34
C LEU A 12 -0.41 4.73 -4.92
N TRP A 13 0.60 4.06 -4.36
CA TRP A 13 0.58 3.60 -2.98
C TRP A 13 0.41 4.76 -2.01
N GLY A 14 1.24 5.80 -2.15
CA GLY A 14 1.17 7.00 -1.32
C GLY A 14 -0.20 7.69 -1.41
N ALA A 15 -0.74 7.83 -2.62
CA ALA A 15 -2.05 8.43 -2.84
C ALA A 15 -3.19 7.62 -2.18
N ALA A 16 -3.18 6.29 -2.34
CA ALA A 16 -4.17 5.42 -1.71
C ALA A 16 -4.07 5.45 -0.17
N HIS A 17 -2.85 5.45 0.37
CA HIS A 17 -2.61 5.52 1.81
C HIS A 17 -3.07 6.84 2.42
N ALA A 18 -2.78 7.97 1.76
CA ALA A 18 -3.24 9.29 2.19
C ALA A 18 -4.78 9.37 2.19
N ALA A 19 -5.41 8.90 1.11
CA ALA A 19 -6.87 8.88 1.02
C ALA A 19 -7.52 7.99 2.11
N ALA A 20 -6.90 6.86 2.47
CA ALA A 20 -7.36 6.02 3.56
C ALA A 20 -7.31 6.76 4.91
N ARG A 21 -6.20 7.45 5.18
CA ARG A 21 -6.01 8.27 6.38
C ARG A 21 -7.03 9.41 6.48
N ASP A 22 -7.35 10.06 5.38
CA ASP A 22 -8.35 11.12 5.36
C ASP A 22 -9.77 10.58 5.60
N ALA A 23 -10.10 9.42 5.01
CA ALA A 23 -11.37 8.74 5.28
C ALA A 23 -11.50 8.31 6.76
N GLU A 24 -10.41 7.83 7.38
CA GLU A 24 -10.39 7.51 8.82
C GLU A 24 -10.60 8.74 9.70
N ARG A 25 -9.96 9.86 9.36
CA ARG A 25 -10.13 11.13 10.09
C ARG A 25 -11.55 11.67 9.94
N ALA A 26 -12.15 11.53 8.75
CA ALA A 26 -13.54 11.90 8.53
C ALA A 26 -14.47 10.99 9.34
N ALA A 27 -14.26 9.67 9.29
CA ALA A 27 -15.05 8.71 10.07
C ALA A 27 -14.96 8.97 11.59
N ALA A 28 -13.81 9.43 12.10
CA ALA A 28 -13.65 9.77 13.51
C ALA A 28 -14.45 11.03 13.94
N ARG A 29 -14.87 11.86 12.98
CA ARG A 29 -15.67 13.08 13.21
C ARG A 29 -17.16 12.86 12.97
N GLU A 30 -17.52 11.80 12.26
CA GLU A 30 -18.90 11.46 11.92
C GLU A 30 -19.42 10.26 12.71
N GLY A 31 -20.72 10.24 12.98
CA GLY A 31 -21.42 9.14 13.63
C GLY A 31 -22.42 8.46 12.70
N GLY A 32 -22.86 7.25 13.05
CA GLY A 32 -23.90 6.53 12.31
C GLY A 32 -23.45 6.05 10.93
N GLN A 33 -24.38 5.94 9.99
CA GLN A 33 -24.17 5.28 8.68
C GLN A 33 -23.04 5.90 7.85
N ALA A 34 -22.87 7.23 7.89
CA ALA A 34 -21.77 7.91 7.20
C ALA A 34 -20.39 7.49 7.75
N CYS A 35 -20.30 7.19 9.04
CA CYS A 35 -19.08 6.66 9.66
C CYS A 35 -18.72 5.28 9.09
N ASP A 36 -19.70 4.41 8.90
CA ASP A 36 -19.49 3.05 8.40
C ASP A 36 -19.08 3.05 6.91
N GLU A 37 -19.68 3.93 6.10
CA GLU A 37 -19.28 4.13 4.71
C GLU A 37 -17.83 4.65 4.59
N LEU A 38 -17.46 5.62 5.43
CA LEU A 38 -16.10 6.16 5.48
C LEU A 38 -15.07 5.12 5.95
N ARG A 39 -15.42 4.29 6.95
CA ARG A 39 -14.59 3.16 7.40
C ARG A 39 -14.42 2.11 6.31
N HIS A 40 -15.49 1.77 5.61
CA HIS A 40 -15.42 0.83 4.49
C HIS A 40 -14.52 1.38 3.37
N ARG A 41 -14.68 2.66 3.02
CA ARG A 41 -13.83 3.32 2.04
C ARG A 41 -12.36 3.33 2.47
N ALA A 42 -12.07 3.63 3.73
CA ALA A 42 -10.71 3.57 4.26
C ALA A 42 -10.13 2.15 4.15
N HIS A 43 -10.92 1.12 4.46
CA HIS A 43 -10.50 -0.27 4.36
C HIS A 43 -10.12 -0.65 2.92
N VAL A 44 -10.97 -0.37 1.93
CA VAL A 44 -10.70 -0.65 0.51
C VAL A 44 -9.43 0.08 0.02
N LEU A 45 -9.22 1.32 0.47
CA LEU A 45 -8.02 2.09 0.12
C LEU A 45 -6.75 1.51 0.75
N ARG A 46 -6.82 0.99 1.99
CA ARG A 46 -5.71 0.27 2.63
C ARG A 46 -5.37 -1.01 1.89
N GLU A 47 -6.36 -1.83 1.54
CA GLU A 47 -6.12 -3.07 0.78
C GLU A 47 -5.44 -2.77 -0.57
N ARG A 48 -5.86 -1.69 -1.24
CA ARG A 48 -5.21 -1.23 -2.48
C ARG A 48 -3.77 -0.79 -2.22
N ALA A 49 -3.52 -0.02 -1.17
CA ALA A 49 -2.18 0.39 -0.79
C ALA A 49 -1.29 -0.82 -0.49
N ASP A 50 -1.77 -1.78 0.31
CA ASP A 50 -1.03 -2.99 0.68
C ASP A 50 -0.68 -3.84 -0.54
N ARG A 51 -1.60 -3.95 -1.50
CA ARG A 51 -1.34 -4.62 -2.78
C ARG A 51 -0.22 -3.94 -3.56
N LEU A 52 -0.29 -2.61 -3.72
CA LEU A 52 0.73 -1.84 -4.43
C LEU A 52 2.10 -1.93 -3.73
N HIS A 53 2.11 -1.86 -2.40
CA HIS A 53 3.34 -2.01 -1.61
C HIS A 53 3.95 -3.40 -1.80
N ARG A 54 3.15 -4.46 -1.79
CA ARG A 54 3.60 -5.83 -2.06
C ARG A 54 4.13 -5.99 -3.47
N GLU A 55 3.45 -5.44 -4.48
CA GLU A 55 3.93 -5.49 -5.87
C GLU A 55 5.27 -4.79 -6.03
N VAL A 56 5.42 -3.57 -5.47
CA VAL A 56 6.69 -2.85 -5.47
C VAL A 56 7.77 -3.62 -4.73
N TYR A 57 7.47 -4.21 -3.57
CA TYR A 57 8.42 -5.01 -2.81
C TYR A 57 8.86 -6.27 -3.56
N LEU A 58 7.99 -6.90 -4.35
CA LEU A 58 8.35 -8.06 -5.18
C LEU A 58 9.19 -7.65 -6.39
N GLU A 59 8.89 -6.51 -7.02
CA GLU A 59 9.62 -6.00 -8.18
C GLU A 59 10.99 -5.42 -7.81
N LEU A 60 11.09 -4.80 -6.63
CA LEU A 60 12.31 -4.23 -6.08
C LEU A 60 12.96 -5.13 -5.02
N GLY A 61 12.48 -6.36 -4.87
CA GLY A 61 12.83 -7.30 -3.81
C GLY A 61 14.34 -7.45 -3.61
N PRO A 62 14.76 -7.94 -2.42
CA PRO A 62 16.07 -7.65 -1.84
C PRO A 62 17.12 -7.86 -2.92
N ARG A 63 17.82 -6.77 -3.27
CA ARG A 63 19.06 -6.89 -4.06
C ARG A 63 19.81 -8.03 -3.41
N HIS A 64 19.93 -9.14 -4.11
CA HIS A 64 20.75 -10.25 -3.66
C HIS A 64 22.14 -9.63 -3.49
N GLU A 65 22.54 -9.36 -2.25
CA GLU A 65 23.91 -8.91 -2.01
C GLU A 65 24.79 -10.05 -2.52
N PRO A 66 25.64 -9.80 -3.54
CA PRO A 66 26.56 -10.81 -4.00
C PRO A 66 27.61 -10.99 -2.91
N GLY A 67 27.32 -11.87 -1.95
CA GLY A 67 28.15 -12.02 -0.76
C GLY A 67 27.58 -12.88 0.37
N ALA A 68 26.32 -13.31 0.33
CA ALA A 68 25.85 -14.31 1.30
C ALA A 68 26.59 -15.65 1.02
N PRO A 69 27.45 -16.14 1.93
CA PRO A 69 28.12 -17.41 1.71
C PRO A 69 27.06 -18.51 1.63
N ARG A 70 26.94 -19.10 0.44
CA ARG A 70 26.54 -20.50 0.30
C ARG A 70 27.67 -21.26 0.98
N ASP A 71 27.48 -21.58 2.25
CA ASP A 71 28.08 -22.70 2.98
C ASP A 71 28.20 -22.35 4.47
N ALA A 72 27.33 -22.95 5.27
CA ALA A 72 27.67 -23.37 6.62
C ALA A 72 26.83 -24.61 6.94
N SER A 73 27.46 -25.75 6.61
CA SER A 73 27.38 -27.09 7.20
C SER A 73 26.01 -27.71 7.54
#